data_AF-K7QCE2-F1
#
_entry.id   AF-K7QCE2-F1
#
_cell.length_a   1.000
_cell.length_b   1.000
_cell.length_c   1.000
_cell.angle_alpha   90.00
_cell.angle_beta   90.00
_cell.angle_gamma   90.00
#
_symmetry.space_group_name_H-M   'P 1'
#
loop_
_entity.id
_entity.type
_entity.pdbx_description
1 polymer ?
#
loop_
_entity_poly.entity_id
_entity_poly.type
_entity_poly.pdbx_seq_one_letter_code
_entity_poly.pdbx_strand_id
1 'polypeptide(L)'
;HFTSVTDGDRLAELIGRFTLGMGYDYYRFALIIPMSMQRPKVVLFNQCPDSWVQAYTANHMLACDPIIQLARKQTLPIYWNRLDERARFLQEGSLDVMGLAAEFGLRNGISFPLHGAAGENGILSFITAERASSDLLLESSPILSWMSNYIFEAAIRIVRVSLREDDPQEALTDRETECLFWASEGKTSGEIACILGITERTVNYHLNQVTRKTGS
;
A
#
# COMPACT_ATOMS: atom_id res chain seq x y z
N HIS A 1 -5.62 20.07 -5.76
CA HIS A 1 -5.00 19.67 -4.48
C HIS A 1 -5.21 18.18 -4.27
N PHE A 2 -4.37 17.51 -3.46
CA PHE A 2 -4.51 16.07 -3.20
C PHE A 2 -5.86 15.69 -2.53
N THR A 3 -6.43 16.59 -1.75
CA THR A 3 -7.73 16.38 -1.08
C THR A 3 -8.93 16.39 -2.04
N SER A 4 -8.80 16.94 -3.24
CA SER A 4 -9.90 17.14 -4.19
C SER A 4 -9.72 16.43 -5.53
N VAL A 5 -8.60 15.74 -5.76
CA VAL A 5 -8.35 15.02 -7.01
C VAL A 5 -9.17 13.72 -7.06
N THR A 6 -9.75 13.43 -8.22
CA THR A 6 -10.66 12.29 -8.44
C THR A 6 -10.16 11.36 -9.55
N ASP A 7 -9.04 11.68 -10.17
CA ASP A 7 -8.49 10.99 -11.33
C ASP A 7 -7.05 10.54 -11.08
N GLY A 8 -6.72 9.33 -11.54
CA GLY A 8 -5.43 8.68 -11.29
C GLY A 8 -4.27 9.37 -12.01
N ASP A 9 -4.45 9.76 -13.26
CA ASP A 9 -3.42 10.44 -14.05
C ASP A 9 -3.14 11.82 -13.47
N ARG A 10 -4.19 12.55 -13.10
CA ARG A 10 -4.04 13.86 -12.46
C ARG A 10 -3.39 13.75 -11.08
N LEU A 11 -3.63 12.67 -10.34
CA LEU A 11 -2.91 12.39 -9.09
C LEU A 11 -1.42 12.17 -9.38
N ALA A 12 -1.07 11.36 -10.39
CA ALA A 12 0.31 11.10 -10.78
C ALA A 12 1.06 12.40 -11.14
N GLU A 13 0.43 13.30 -11.90
CA GLU A 13 0.98 14.63 -12.23
C GLU A 13 1.18 15.53 -11.00
N LEU A 14 0.26 15.49 -10.03
CA LEU A 14 0.37 16.25 -8.80
C LEU A 14 1.52 15.74 -7.92
N ILE A 15 1.68 14.43 -7.81
CA ILE A 15 2.81 13.82 -7.10
C ILE A 15 4.11 14.23 -7.80
N GLY A 16 4.21 14.10 -9.13
CA GLY A 16 5.40 14.48 -9.88
C GLY A 16 5.82 15.93 -9.69
N ARG A 17 4.87 16.87 -9.75
CA ARG A 17 5.15 18.29 -9.48
C ARG A 17 5.59 18.55 -8.04
N PHE A 18 4.97 17.88 -7.07
CA PHE A 18 5.35 17.98 -5.67
C PHE A 18 6.78 17.44 -5.43
N THR A 19 7.09 16.27 -5.99
CA THR A 19 8.41 15.64 -5.96
C THR A 19 9.50 16.58 -6.47
N LEU A 20 9.31 17.17 -7.65
CA LEU A 20 10.25 18.13 -8.23
C LEU A 20 10.38 19.40 -7.38
N GLY A 21 9.26 19.93 -6.88
CA GLY A 21 9.25 21.10 -6.00
C GLY A 21 9.95 20.89 -4.66
N MET A 22 10.05 19.63 -4.21
CA MET A 22 10.77 19.22 -3.01
C MET A 22 12.25 18.87 -3.27
N GLY A 23 12.73 19.02 -4.51
CA GLY A 23 14.13 18.76 -4.88
C GLY A 23 14.46 17.30 -5.21
N TYR A 24 13.45 16.47 -5.48
CA TYR A 24 13.64 15.07 -5.88
C TYR A 24 13.36 14.90 -7.37
N ASP A 25 14.06 13.96 -8.00
CA ASP A 25 14.00 13.72 -9.43
C ASP A 25 12.87 12.75 -9.81
N TYR A 26 12.61 11.77 -8.95
CA TYR A 26 11.67 10.69 -9.20
C TYR A 26 10.80 10.39 -7.99
N TYR A 27 9.64 9.80 -8.24
CA TYR A 27 8.88 9.11 -7.21
C TYR A 27 8.45 7.73 -7.68
N ARG A 28 8.18 6.87 -6.69
CA ARG A 28 7.53 5.59 -6.90
C ARG A 28 6.57 5.31 -5.76
N PHE A 29 5.33 5.02 -6.10
CA PHE A 29 4.28 4.79 -5.12
C PHE A 29 3.53 3.50 -5.44
N ALA A 30 3.72 2.49 -4.60
CA ALA A 30 2.91 1.29 -4.62
C ALA A 30 1.81 1.40 -3.56
N LEU A 31 0.56 1.22 -3.98
CA LEU A 31 -0.61 1.11 -3.13
C LEU A 31 -1.16 -0.31 -3.24
N ILE A 32 -1.47 -0.90 -2.10
CA ILE A 32 -2.06 -2.23 -1.97
C ILE A 32 -3.40 -2.07 -1.27
N ILE A 33 -4.48 -2.41 -1.99
CA ILE A 33 -5.83 -2.46 -1.43
C ILE A 33 -6.20 -3.94 -1.19
N PRO A 34 -6.50 -4.33 0.05
CA PRO A 34 -6.93 -5.69 0.35
C PRO A 34 -8.36 -5.92 -0.17
N MET A 35 -8.49 -6.54 -1.34
CA MET A 35 -9.80 -6.97 -1.87
C MET A 35 -10.25 -8.29 -1.24
N SER A 36 -9.30 -9.19 -0.99
CA SER A 36 -9.49 -10.45 -0.27
C SER A 36 -8.17 -10.89 0.36
N MET A 37 -8.23 -11.94 1.20
CA MET A 37 -7.03 -12.52 1.84
C MET A 37 -5.99 -13.04 0.83
N GLN A 38 -6.38 -13.35 -0.42
CA GLN A 38 -5.50 -13.95 -1.41
C GLN A 38 -5.24 -13.08 -2.65
N ARG A 39 -6.06 -12.05 -2.89
CA ARG A 39 -5.99 -11.24 -4.12
C ARG A 39 -6.02 -9.75 -3.80
N PRO A 40 -4.93 -9.16 -3.28
CA PRO A 40 -4.87 -7.71 -3.14
C PRO A 40 -4.83 -7.04 -4.53
N LYS A 41 -5.47 -5.88 -4.66
CA LYS A 41 -5.29 -5.00 -5.82
C LYS A 41 -4.06 -4.14 -5.60
N VAL A 42 -3.09 -4.24 -6.49
CA VAL A 42 -1.85 -3.43 -6.46
C VAL A 42 -1.96 -2.35 -7.52
N VAL A 43 -1.79 -1.09 -7.11
CA VAL A 43 -1.76 0.08 -8.00
C VAL A 43 -0.39 0.73 -7.86
N LEU A 44 0.25 1.01 -8.99
CA LEU A 44 1.59 1.59 -9.04
C LEU A 44 1.53 2.94 -9.77
N PHE A 45 1.93 4.00 -9.08
CA PHE A 45 2.25 5.29 -9.69
C PHE A 45 3.77 5.39 -9.76
N ASN A 46 4.33 5.41 -10.97
CA ASN A 46 5.77 5.34 -11.18
C ASN A 46 6.25 6.48 -12.07
N GLN A 47 7.27 7.19 -11.61
CA GLN A 47 8.04 8.13 -12.43
C GLN A 47 9.51 7.69 -12.58
N CYS A 48 9.89 6.52 -12.07
CA CYS A 48 11.24 5.98 -12.28
C CYS A 48 11.44 5.53 -13.73
N PRO A 49 12.68 5.52 -14.25
CA PRO A 49 12.97 5.06 -15.61
C PRO A 49 12.39 3.66 -15.90
N ASP A 50 11.75 3.49 -17.06
CA ASP A 50 11.19 2.19 -17.45
C ASP A 50 12.25 1.10 -17.56
N SER A 51 13.46 1.49 -17.97
CA SER A 51 14.62 0.58 -18.04
C SER A 51 15.01 0.03 -16.67
N TRP A 52 14.89 0.83 -15.60
CA TRP A 52 15.05 0.36 -14.23
C TRP A 52 13.94 -0.63 -13.85
N VAL A 53 12.67 -0.31 -14.15
CA VAL A 53 11.54 -1.19 -13.83
C VAL A 53 11.69 -2.55 -14.51
N GLN A 54 12.13 -2.56 -15.78
CA GLN A 54 12.41 -3.77 -16.53
C GLN A 54 13.55 -4.57 -15.91
N ALA A 55 14.67 -3.93 -15.57
CA ALA A 55 15.81 -4.59 -14.94
C ALA A 55 15.44 -5.16 -13.55
N TYR A 56 14.72 -4.41 -12.73
CA TYR A 56 14.23 -4.83 -11.42
C TYR A 56 13.33 -6.08 -11.53
N THR A 57 12.44 -6.09 -12.52
CA THR A 57 11.50 -7.20 -12.74
C THR A 57 12.22 -8.44 -13.28
N ALA A 58 13.09 -8.26 -14.29
CA ALA A 58 13.83 -9.35 -14.94
C ALA A 58 14.78 -10.07 -13.97
N ASN A 59 15.33 -9.35 -12.99
CA ASN A 59 16.21 -9.92 -11.96
C ASN A 59 15.47 -10.36 -10.69
N HIS A 60 14.12 -10.37 -10.69
CA HIS A 60 13.30 -10.79 -9.55
C HIS A 60 13.61 -10.06 -8.22
N MET A 61 13.97 -8.78 -8.31
CA MET A 61 14.53 -8.00 -7.19
C MET A 61 13.53 -7.71 -6.06
N LEU A 62 12.22 -7.92 -6.27
CA LEU A 62 11.18 -7.64 -5.28
C LEU A 62 11.39 -8.36 -3.95
N ALA A 63 11.86 -9.62 -3.98
CA ALA A 63 12.02 -10.43 -2.78
C ALA A 63 13.19 -9.95 -1.91
N CYS A 64 14.28 -9.49 -2.54
CA CYS A 64 15.47 -8.99 -1.86
C CYS A 64 15.46 -7.46 -1.65
N ASP A 65 14.44 -6.73 -2.11
CA ASP A 65 14.38 -5.28 -1.99
C ASP A 65 14.36 -4.82 -0.50
N PRO A 66 15.40 -4.11 -0.03
CA PRO A 66 15.52 -3.72 1.37
C PRO A 66 14.47 -2.68 1.77
N ILE A 67 13.99 -1.86 0.83
CA ILE A 67 12.91 -0.90 1.08
C ILE A 67 11.62 -1.64 1.36
N ILE A 68 11.30 -2.66 0.57
CA ILE A 68 10.11 -3.50 0.78
C ILE A 68 10.21 -4.27 2.10
N GLN A 69 11.37 -4.86 2.39
CA GLN A 69 11.58 -5.64 3.63
C GLN A 69 11.43 -4.77 4.87
N LEU A 70 12.00 -3.57 4.88
CA LEU A 70 11.88 -2.63 5.99
C LEU A 70 10.45 -2.10 6.10
N ALA A 71 9.82 -1.72 5.01
CA ALA A 71 8.47 -1.17 5.04
C ALA A 71 7.43 -2.14 5.61
N ARG A 72 7.65 -3.46 5.50
CA ARG A 72 6.81 -4.49 6.13
C ARG A 72 6.99 -4.59 7.65
N LYS A 73 8.07 -4.05 8.20
CA LYS A 73 8.48 -4.21 9.61
C LYS A 73 8.38 -2.93 10.44
N GLN A 74 8.22 -1.77 9.81
CA GLN A 74 8.18 -0.48 10.49
C GLN A 74 7.32 0.56 9.77
N THR A 75 6.96 1.61 10.49
CA THR A 75 6.24 2.79 9.97
C THR A 75 7.13 4.03 9.82
N LEU A 76 8.37 3.98 10.34
CA LEU A 76 9.30 5.09 10.25
C LEU A 76 9.84 5.26 8.81
N PRO A 77 10.21 6.49 8.40
CA PRO A 77 10.84 6.73 7.12
C PRO A 77 12.13 5.91 6.97
N ILE A 78 12.33 5.40 5.75
CA ILE A 78 13.50 4.61 5.36
C ILE A 78 14.39 5.52 4.52
N TYR A 79 15.55 5.87 5.08
CA TYR A 79 16.54 6.70 4.42
C TYR A 79 17.52 5.80 3.66
N TRP A 80 17.62 5.99 2.34
CA TRP A 80 18.40 5.09 1.48
C TRP A 80 19.90 5.14 1.82
N ASN A 81 20.41 6.32 2.20
CA ASN A 81 21.79 6.53 2.65
C ASN A 81 22.14 5.88 4.01
N ARG A 82 21.18 5.28 4.72
CA ARG A 82 21.42 4.56 5.99
C ARG A 82 21.09 3.07 5.92
N LEU A 83 20.90 2.53 4.71
CA LEU A 83 20.59 1.10 4.54
C LEU A 83 21.78 0.21 4.93
N ASP A 84 23.00 0.66 4.69
CA ASP A 84 24.21 -0.10 5.01
C ASP A 84 24.34 -0.35 6.53
N GLU A 85 23.95 0.61 7.37
CA GLU A 85 23.90 0.45 8.83
C GLU A 85 22.95 -0.68 9.27
N ARG A 86 21.99 -1.01 8.40
CA ARG A 86 20.97 -2.04 8.62
C ARG A 86 21.25 -3.34 7.87
N ALA A 87 22.33 -3.40 7.07
CA ALA A 87 22.64 -4.54 6.20
C ALA A 87 22.64 -5.89 6.93
N ARG A 88 23.11 -5.93 8.19
CA ARG A 88 23.11 -7.15 9.03
C ARG A 88 21.72 -7.72 9.36
N PHE A 89 20.66 -6.94 9.16
CA PHE A 89 19.27 -7.33 9.40
C PHE A 89 18.49 -7.57 8.10
N LEU A 90 19.15 -7.35 6.96
CA LEU A 90 18.60 -7.51 5.62
C LEU A 90 19.07 -8.85 5.05
N GLN A 91 18.34 -9.35 4.05
CA GLN A 91 18.71 -10.57 3.35
C GLN A 91 20.01 -10.39 2.55
N GLU A 92 20.77 -11.47 2.34
CA GLU A 92 21.89 -11.48 1.40
C GLU A 92 21.41 -11.05 -0.01
N GLY A 93 22.20 -10.22 -0.69
CA GLY A 93 21.85 -9.62 -1.98
C GLY A 93 20.90 -8.41 -1.91
N SER A 94 20.48 -7.96 -0.72
CA SER A 94 19.55 -6.80 -0.63
C SER A 94 20.19 -5.49 -1.12
N LEU A 95 21.51 -5.32 -0.94
CA LEU A 95 22.21 -4.13 -1.41
C LEU A 95 22.44 -4.13 -2.93
N ASP A 96 22.35 -5.29 -3.60
CA ASP A 96 22.47 -5.38 -5.05
C ASP A 96 21.31 -4.65 -5.74
N VAL A 97 20.14 -4.61 -5.10
CA VAL A 97 18.99 -3.82 -5.55
C VAL A 97 19.34 -2.33 -5.59
N MET A 98 20.02 -1.83 -4.56
CA MET A 98 20.45 -0.42 -4.50
C MET A 98 21.58 -0.13 -5.49
N GLY A 99 22.49 -1.10 -5.69
CA GLY A 99 23.53 -1.03 -6.72
C GLY A 99 22.94 -0.91 -8.12
N LEU A 100 22.01 -1.80 -8.49
CA LEU A 100 21.30 -1.78 -9.76
C LEU A 100 20.51 -0.48 -9.92
N ALA A 101 19.79 -0.02 -8.88
CA ALA A 101 19.06 1.25 -8.91
C ALA A 101 19.98 2.44 -9.25
N ALA A 102 21.18 2.46 -8.67
CA ALA A 102 22.17 3.50 -8.90
C ALA A 102 22.72 3.53 -10.33
N GLU A 103 22.74 2.40 -11.06
CA GLU A 103 23.10 2.33 -12.49
C GLU A 103 22.11 3.10 -13.37
N PHE A 104 20.85 3.18 -12.94
CA PHE A 104 19.79 3.95 -13.62
C PHE A 104 19.59 5.35 -13.04
N GLY A 105 20.52 5.82 -12.20
CA GLY A 105 20.44 7.16 -11.60
C GLY A 105 19.53 7.26 -10.38
N LEU A 106 19.02 6.16 -9.83
CA LEU A 106 18.25 6.15 -8.58
C LEU A 106 19.20 5.94 -7.40
N ARG A 107 19.88 7.01 -6.97
CA ARG A 107 21.05 6.89 -6.09
C ARG A 107 20.73 7.04 -4.61
N ASN A 108 19.77 7.89 -4.26
CA ASN A 108 19.42 8.16 -2.87
C ASN A 108 17.95 8.55 -2.78
N GLY A 109 17.40 8.61 -1.56
CA GLY A 109 16.00 8.92 -1.38
C GLY A 109 15.47 8.63 0.02
N ILE A 110 14.17 8.85 0.17
CA ILE A 110 13.41 8.55 1.37
C ILE A 110 12.13 7.82 0.97
N SER A 111 11.87 6.69 1.65
CA SER A 111 10.67 5.89 1.45
C SER A 111 9.81 5.89 2.70
N PHE A 112 8.52 6.11 2.52
CA PHE A 112 7.52 6.15 3.58
C PHE A 112 6.62 4.92 3.50
N PRO A 113 6.69 4.01 4.48
CA PRO A 113 5.67 2.98 4.66
C PRO A 113 4.36 3.63 5.10
N LEU A 114 3.27 3.30 4.42
CA LEU A 114 1.95 3.91 4.59
C LEU A 114 0.92 2.83 4.91
N HIS A 115 0.03 3.11 5.85
CA HIS A 115 -1.01 2.19 6.32
C HIS A 115 -2.34 2.92 6.48
N GLY A 116 -3.40 2.36 5.91
CA GLY A 116 -4.74 2.92 5.89
C GLY A 116 -5.64 2.31 6.95
N ALA A 117 -6.75 2.99 7.24
CA ALA A 117 -7.68 2.60 8.29
C ALA A 117 -8.41 1.26 8.03
N ALA A 118 -8.44 0.80 6.77
CA ALA A 118 -9.13 -0.43 6.38
C ALA A 118 -8.16 -1.48 5.82
N GLY A 119 -6.90 -1.47 6.29
CA GLY A 119 -5.89 -2.46 5.93
C GLY A 119 -5.15 -2.16 4.62
N GLU A 120 -5.44 -1.03 3.96
CA GLU A 120 -4.61 -0.55 2.87
C GLU A 120 -3.18 -0.37 3.36
N ASN A 121 -2.23 -0.65 2.49
CA ASN A 121 -0.84 -0.36 2.78
C ASN A 121 -0.12 0.04 1.50
N GLY A 122 1.06 0.64 1.65
CA GLY A 122 1.80 1.09 0.51
C GLY A 122 3.16 1.65 0.89
N ILE A 123 3.92 1.99 -0.14
CA ILE A 123 5.24 2.59 0.01
C ILE A 123 5.34 3.70 -1.01
N LEU A 124 5.52 4.93 -0.53
CA LEU A 124 5.81 6.10 -1.36
C LEU A 124 7.29 6.46 -1.19
N SER A 125 8.04 6.45 -2.28
CA SER A 125 9.46 6.77 -2.31
C SER A 125 9.67 8.04 -3.12
N PHE A 126 10.42 8.98 -2.56
CA PHE A 126 10.97 10.14 -3.24
C PHE A 126 12.47 9.90 -3.43
N ILE A 127 12.93 9.98 -4.69
CA ILE A 127 14.23 9.45 -5.11
C ILE A 127 14.96 10.55 -5.86
N THR A 128 16.26 10.68 -5.57
CA THR A 128 17.14 11.63 -6.23
C THR A 128 18.31 10.93 -6.90
N ALA A 129 18.77 11.54 -7.99
CA ALA A 129 20.00 11.19 -8.67
C ALA A 129 21.26 11.63 -7.90
N GLU A 130 21.13 12.51 -6.91
CA GLU A 130 22.25 12.94 -6.09
C GLU A 130 22.57 11.92 -4.99
N ARG A 131 23.85 11.60 -4.83
CA ARG A 131 24.30 10.62 -3.82
C ARG A 131 24.41 11.21 -2.40
N ALA A 132 24.56 12.53 -2.25
CA ALA A 132 25.22 13.12 -1.08
C ALA A 132 24.38 14.10 -0.23
N SER A 133 23.18 14.51 -0.64
CA SER A 133 22.42 15.54 0.09
C SER A 133 21.66 14.97 1.28
N SER A 134 22.39 14.62 2.35
CA SER A 134 21.78 14.20 3.64
C SER A 134 20.91 15.30 4.25
N ASP A 135 21.26 16.57 4.02
CA ASP A 135 20.52 17.74 4.50
C ASP A 135 19.14 17.81 3.83
N LEU A 136 19.06 17.63 2.51
CA LEU A 136 17.79 17.56 1.77
C LEU A 136 16.87 16.50 2.37
N LEU A 137 17.38 15.29 2.60
CA LEU A 137 16.59 14.19 3.14
C LEU A 137 16.02 14.51 4.54
N LEU A 138 16.84 15.09 5.41
CA LEU A 138 16.42 15.35 6.80
C LEU A 138 15.49 16.56 6.89
N GLU A 139 15.77 17.63 6.15
CA GLU A 139 14.97 18.87 6.16
C GLU A 139 13.59 18.67 5.51
N SER A 140 13.54 17.92 4.40
CA SER A 140 12.28 17.65 3.70
C SER A 140 11.46 16.52 4.33
N SER A 141 12.07 15.64 5.15
CA SER A 141 11.41 14.47 5.74
C SER A 141 10.07 14.78 6.44
N PRO A 142 9.95 15.81 7.31
CA PRO A 142 8.68 16.10 7.98
C PRO A 142 7.55 16.46 7.02
N ILE A 143 7.82 17.34 6.05
CA ILE A 143 6.81 17.78 5.08
C ILE A 143 6.48 16.65 4.08
N LEU A 144 7.47 15.88 3.62
CA LEU A 144 7.24 14.71 2.80
C LEU A 144 6.41 13.66 3.53
N SER A 145 6.67 13.40 4.81
CA SER A 145 5.90 12.46 5.62
C SER A 145 4.44 12.91 5.74
N TRP A 146 4.21 14.18 6.07
CA TRP A 146 2.87 14.74 6.15
C TRP A 146 2.14 14.66 4.81
N MET A 147 2.78 15.08 3.72
CA MET A 147 2.20 15.05 2.38
C MET A 147 1.98 13.64 1.85
N SER A 148 2.81 12.67 2.23
CA SER A 148 2.65 11.26 1.88
C SER A 148 1.31 10.71 2.35
N ASN A 149 0.83 11.13 3.53
CA ASN A 149 -0.49 10.73 4.03
C ASN A 149 -1.63 11.29 3.15
N TYR A 150 -1.55 12.54 2.70
CA TYR A 150 -2.56 13.09 1.79
C TYR A 150 -2.53 12.44 0.41
N ILE A 151 -1.35 12.13 -0.11
CA ILE A 151 -1.18 11.40 -1.38
C ILE A 151 -1.79 10.00 -1.26
N PHE A 152 -1.53 9.31 -0.15
CA PHE A 152 -2.05 7.99 0.14
C PHE A 152 -3.58 7.97 0.22
N GLU A 153 -4.17 8.87 1.00
CA GLU A 153 -5.62 9.02 1.11
C GLU A 153 -6.28 9.39 -0.23
N ALA A 154 -5.61 10.22 -1.04
CA ALA A 154 -6.08 10.54 -2.38
C ALA A 154 -6.14 9.31 -3.28
N ALA A 155 -5.07 8.50 -3.27
CA ALA A 155 -5.01 7.28 -4.07
C ALA A 155 -6.02 6.23 -3.59
N ILE A 156 -6.17 6.03 -2.28
CA ILE A 156 -7.19 5.12 -1.73
C ILE A 156 -8.58 5.54 -2.20
N ARG A 157 -8.92 6.83 -2.07
CA ARG A 157 -10.21 7.35 -2.52
C ARG A 157 -10.46 7.07 -3.99
N ILE A 158 -9.50 7.38 -4.85
CA ILE A 158 -9.62 7.19 -6.32
C ILE A 158 -9.80 5.70 -6.64
N VAL A 159 -8.93 4.84 -6.12
CA VAL A 159 -8.97 3.41 -6.45
C VAL A 159 -10.23 2.74 -5.89
N ARG A 160 -10.70 3.13 -4.70
CA ARG A 160 -11.95 2.62 -4.12
C ARG A 160 -13.18 3.03 -4.93
N VAL A 161 -13.21 4.25 -5.49
CA VAL A 161 -14.31 4.67 -6.36
C VAL A 161 -14.36 3.78 -7.60
N SER A 162 -13.22 3.59 -8.29
CA SER A 162 -13.16 2.72 -9.47
C SER A 162 -13.56 1.27 -9.14
N LEU A 163 -13.12 0.76 -7.98
CA LEU A 163 -13.49 -0.58 -7.52
C LEU A 163 -15.00 -0.76 -7.28
N ARG A 164 -15.67 0.27 -6.73
CA ARG A 164 -17.13 0.24 -6.50
C ARG A 164 -17.92 0.34 -7.79
N GLU A 165 -17.39 1.01 -8.80
CA GLU A 165 -17.99 1.06 -10.14
C GLU A 165 -17.89 -0.29 -10.85
N ASP A 166 -16.76 -0.99 -10.69
CA ASP A 166 -16.54 -2.33 -11.25
C ASP A 166 -17.36 -3.42 -10.54
N ASP A 167 -17.50 -3.31 -9.22
CA ASP A 167 -18.23 -4.28 -8.37
C ASP A 167 -18.98 -3.57 -7.23
N PRO A 168 -20.27 -3.22 -7.41
CA PRO A 168 -21.06 -2.57 -6.38
C PRO A 168 -21.37 -3.54 -5.24
N GLN A 169 -20.47 -3.59 -4.26
CA GLN A 169 -20.61 -4.43 -3.08
C GLN A 169 -21.86 -4.04 -2.27
N GLU A 170 -22.81 -4.97 -2.15
CA GLU A 170 -23.98 -4.79 -1.29
C GLU A 170 -23.55 -4.77 0.19
N ALA A 171 -24.01 -3.77 0.94
CA ALA A 171 -23.74 -3.70 2.37
C ALA A 171 -24.33 -4.91 3.12
N LEU A 172 -23.60 -5.38 4.13
CA LEU A 172 -24.14 -6.36 5.07
C LEU A 172 -25.22 -5.69 5.93
N THR A 173 -26.30 -6.42 6.17
CA THR A 173 -27.32 -6.05 7.14
C THR A 173 -26.81 -6.29 8.57
N ASP A 174 -27.46 -5.68 9.56
CA ASP A 174 -27.11 -5.89 10.96
C ASP A 174 -27.16 -7.40 11.33
N ARG A 175 -28.17 -8.12 10.85
CA ARG A 175 -28.30 -9.57 11.09
C ARG A 175 -27.24 -10.41 10.42
N GLU A 176 -26.85 -10.06 9.20
CA GLU A 176 -25.73 -10.70 8.50
C GLU A 176 -24.41 -10.45 9.25
N THR A 177 -24.20 -9.24 9.77
CA THR A 177 -23.03 -8.86 10.55
C THR A 177 -22.97 -9.60 11.89
N GLU A 178 -24.09 -9.70 12.61
CA GLU A 178 -24.18 -10.48 13.85
C GLU A 178 -23.88 -11.97 13.63
N CYS A 179 -24.44 -12.57 12.58
CA CYS A 179 -24.18 -13.97 12.24
C CYS A 179 -22.70 -14.19 11.87
N LEU A 180 -22.13 -13.29 11.05
CA LEU A 180 -20.72 -13.35 10.66
C LEU A 180 -19.79 -13.19 11.88
N PHE A 181 -20.11 -12.28 12.80
CA PHE A 181 -19.33 -12.06 14.02
C PHE A 181 -19.23 -13.35 14.83
N TRP A 182 -20.34 -14.00 15.15
CA TRP A 182 -20.31 -15.25 15.93
C TRP A 182 -19.68 -16.42 15.17
N ALA A 183 -19.83 -16.47 13.85
CA ALA A 183 -19.12 -17.45 13.02
C ALA A 183 -17.60 -17.23 13.08
N SER A 184 -17.13 -15.97 13.09
CA SER A 184 -15.72 -15.62 13.21
C SER A 184 -15.13 -15.98 14.59
N GLU A 185 -15.96 -15.98 15.63
CA GLU A 185 -15.64 -16.50 16.97
C GLU A 185 -15.71 -18.05 17.06
N GLY A 186 -15.94 -18.74 15.93
CA GLY A 186 -15.96 -20.20 15.84
C GLY A 186 -17.25 -20.87 16.27
N LYS A 187 -18.36 -20.14 16.40
CA LYS A 187 -19.67 -20.72 16.74
C LYS A 187 -20.30 -21.46 15.56
N THR A 188 -20.93 -22.59 15.85
CA THR A 188 -21.75 -23.35 14.90
C THR A 188 -23.09 -22.65 14.65
N SER A 189 -23.74 -22.89 13.50
CA SER A 189 -25.03 -22.28 13.18
C SER A 189 -26.11 -22.52 14.25
N GLY A 190 -26.09 -23.68 14.91
CA GLY A 190 -27.00 -23.99 16.04
C GLY A 190 -26.70 -23.16 17.30
N GLU A 191 -25.43 -22.94 17.62
CA GLU A 191 -25.04 -22.06 18.75
C GLU A 191 -25.40 -20.59 18.45
N ILE A 192 -25.15 -20.13 17.22
CA ILE A 192 -25.52 -18.77 16.78
C ILE A 192 -27.04 -18.58 16.85
N ALA A 193 -27.80 -19.58 16.43
CA ALA A 193 -29.26 -19.59 16.51
C ALA A 193 -29.75 -19.43 17.95
N CYS A 194 -29.13 -20.15 18.89
CA CYS A 194 -29.39 -20.03 20.32
C CYS A 194 -29.06 -18.63 20.86
N ILE A 195 -27.90 -18.07 20.48
CA ILE A 195 -27.45 -16.75 20.93
C ILE A 195 -28.36 -15.62 20.42
N LEU A 196 -28.74 -15.67 19.14
CA LEU A 196 -29.51 -14.60 18.47
C LEU A 196 -31.03 -14.79 18.57
N GLY A 197 -31.51 -15.91 19.13
CA GLY A 197 -32.94 -16.21 19.27
C GLY A 197 -33.65 -16.45 17.93
N ILE A 198 -32.95 -17.03 16.95
CA ILE A 198 -33.48 -17.34 15.61
C ILE A 198 -33.30 -18.83 15.29
N THR A 199 -33.79 -19.28 14.14
CA THR A 199 -33.58 -20.69 13.73
C THR A 199 -32.22 -20.88 13.07
N GLU A 200 -31.66 -22.09 13.16
CA GLU A 200 -30.43 -22.45 12.45
C GLU A 200 -30.55 -22.24 10.94
N ARG A 201 -31.74 -22.50 10.36
CA ARG A 201 -32.04 -22.19 8.96
C ARG A 201 -31.89 -20.70 8.65
N THR A 202 -32.33 -19.82 9.56
CA THR A 202 -32.22 -18.36 9.42
C THR A 202 -30.76 -17.91 9.50
N VAL A 203 -29.97 -18.49 10.41
CA VAL A 203 -28.51 -18.24 10.47
C VAL A 203 -27.85 -18.61 9.15
N ASN A 204 -28.10 -19.83 8.65
CA ASN A 204 -27.54 -20.30 7.38
C ASN A 204 -27.97 -19.42 6.20
N TYR A 205 -29.21 -18.91 6.21
CA TYR A 205 -29.66 -17.94 5.21
C TYR A 205 -28.82 -16.66 5.24
N HIS A 206 -28.62 -16.05 6.42
CA HIS A 206 -27.81 -14.84 6.55
C HIS A 206 -26.35 -15.08 6.17
N LEU A 207 -25.73 -16.19 6.60
CA LEU A 207 -24.36 -16.52 6.23
C LEU A 207 -24.21 -16.73 4.71
N ASN A 208 -25.18 -17.38 4.06
CA ASN A 208 -25.17 -17.51 2.60
C ASN A 208 -25.28 -16.15 1.88
N GLN A 209 -26.05 -15.20 2.43
CA GLN A 209 -26.08 -13.84 1.88
C GLN A 209 -24.74 -13.13 2.07
N VAL A 210 -24.10 -13.28 3.23
CA VAL A 210 -22.74 -12.75 3.45
C VAL A 210 -21.78 -13.28 2.39
N THR A 211 -21.69 -14.60 2.22
CA THR A 211 -20.84 -15.26 1.22
C THR A 211 -21.07 -14.71 -0.18
N ARG A 212 -22.35 -14.56 -0.59
CA ARG A 212 -22.70 -13.97 -1.88
C ARG A 212 -22.22 -12.52 -2.02
N LYS A 213 -22.40 -11.70 -0.98
CA LYS A 213 -22.05 -10.27 -0.98
C LYS A 213 -20.54 -10.01 -0.91
N THR A 214 -19.79 -10.89 -0.25
CA THR A 214 -18.34 -10.74 -0.06
C THR A 214 -17.49 -11.53 -1.07
N GLY A 215 -18.12 -12.30 -1.96
CA GLY A 215 -17.42 -13.12 -2.96
C GLY A 215 -16.47 -14.15 -2.34
N SER A 216 -16.82 -14.63 -1.14
CA SER A 216 -16.04 -15.60 -0.35
C SER A 216 -16.49 -17.04 -0.61
#